data_AF-A0A3Q8W0E3-F1
#
_entry.id   AF-A0A3Q8W0E3-F1
#
_cell.length_a   1.000
_cell.length_b   1.000
_cell.length_c   1.000
_cell.angle_alpha   90.00
_cell.angle_beta   90.00
_cell.angle_gamma   90.00
#
_symmetry.space_group_name_H-M   'P 1'
#
loop_
_entity.id
_entity.type
_entity.pdbx_description
1 polymer ?
#
loop_
_entity_poly.entity_id
_entity_poly.type
_entity_poly.pdbx_seq_one_letter_code
_entity_poly.pdbx_strand_id
1 'polypeptide(L)'
;MKRHRVRSIAVFLVVLVALTGGRRSGGGGCDGHRSSGSGSDTAGGGHATTDSGGADPGSGPSSPSPSPRSTITYGENDVEVGECQLTAESDVLGRVRFAYRVTNGNTEASAAYAIRLAFLRTSDKQVLSITSVSIPHLAPGKTETGTITELAATRDNDMRTLAGHCIVSRVDKTGS
;
A
#
# COMPACT_ATOMS: atom_id res chain seq x y z
N MET A 1 -47.60 10.53 -30.84
CA MET A 1 -46.84 11.65 -30.24
C MET A 1 -45.88 11.10 -29.19
N LYS A 2 -44.57 11.21 -29.44
CA LYS A 2 -43.48 10.82 -28.52
C LYS A 2 -43.53 11.68 -27.25
N ARG A 3 -43.38 11.06 -26.07
CA ARG A 3 -42.96 11.75 -24.85
C ARG A 3 -41.81 10.98 -24.22
N HIS A 4 -40.59 11.42 -24.53
CA HIS A 4 -39.37 11.01 -23.87
C HIS A 4 -39.40 11.54 -22.43
N ARG A 5 -39.26 10.67 -21.43
CA ARG A 5 -38.91 11.10 -20.07
C ARG A 5 -37.41 10.99 -19.91
N VAL A 6 -36.76 12.10 -20.17
CA VAL A 6 -35.39 12.40 -19.74
C VAL A 6 -35.42 12.51 -18.21
N ARG A 7 -34.76 11.60 -17.50
CA ARG A 7 -34.44 11.81 -16.09
C ARG A 7 -33.01 12.36 -16.04
N SER A 8 -32.98 13.64 -15.68
CA SER A 8 -31.81 14.50 -15.65
C SER A 8 -30.71 13.95 -14.75
N ILE A 9 -29.53 13.83 -15.36
CA ILE A 9 -28.23 13.74 -14.71
C ILE A 9 -27.90 15.14 -14.21
N ALA A 10 -27.81 15.34 -12.89
CA ALA A 10 -27.34 16.60 -12.31
C ALA A 10 -26.80 16.35 -10.89
N VAL A 11 -25.61 15.75 -10.79
CA VAL A 11 -24.77 15.82 -9.58
C VAL A 11 -23.34 16.10 -10.02
N PHE A 12 -23.14 17.32 -10.52
CA PHE A 12 -21.85 17.94 -10.78
C PHE A 12 -22.05 19.42 -10.40
N LEU A 13 -21.71 19.83 -9.17
CA LEU A 13 -21.43 21.23 -8.77
C LEU A 13 -21.40 21.47 -7.23
N VAL A 14 -20.73 20.64 -6.41
CA VAL A 14 -20.48 21.03 -5.00
C VAL A 14 -19.12 20.56 -4.48
N VAL A 15 -18.01 20.81 -5.18
CA VAL A 15 -16.65 20.68 -4.60
C VAL A 15 -15.65 21.66 -5.24
N LEU A 16 -15.96 22.96 -5.30
CA LEU A 16 -15.00 23.97 -5.76
C LEU A 16 -14.99 25.27 -4.93
N VAL A 17 -15.37 25.21 -3.64
CA VAL A 17 -15.30 26.39 -2.76
C VAL A 17 -14.86 25.96 -1.35
N ALA A 18 -13.60 25.54 -1.17
CA ALA A 18 -13.02 25.41 0.17
C ALA A 18 -11.47 25.34 0.26
N LEU A 19 -10.69 25.56 -0.82
CA LEU A 19 -9.21 25.56 -0.71
C LEU A 19 -8.53 26.81 -1.26
N THR A 20 -9.26 27.92 -1.32
CA THR A 20 -8.73 29.27 -1.56
C THR A 20 -8.93 30.12 -0.31
N GLY A 21 -8.31 29.70 0.79
CA GLY A 21 -8.32 30.41 2.07
C GLY A 21 -6.90 30.72 2.54
N GLY A 22 -6.47 31.97 2.31
CA GLY A 22 -5.56 32.64 3.25
C GLY A 22 -4.07 32.46 3.04
N ARG A 23 -3.53 33.25 2.10
CA ARG A 23 -2.18 33.80 2.23
C ARG A 23 -2.04 34.47 3.61
N ARG A 24 -1.17 33.96 4.48
CA ARG A 24 -0.56 34.76 5.56
C ARG A 24 0.95 34.82 5.33
N SER A 25 1.33 35.98 4.81
CA SER A 25 2.67 36.56 4.88
C SER A 25 2.81 37.31 6.21
N GLY A 26 4.03 37.36 6.76
CA GLY A 26 4.41 38.08 8.00
C GLY A 26 4.94 37.10 9.05
N GLY A 27 6.24 36.93 9.21
CA GLY A 27 7.15 37.81 9.98
C GLY A 27 7.88 36.86 10.96
N GLY A 28 9.21 36.75 10.96
CA GLY A 28 10.14 37.74 11.48
C GLY A 28 10.51 37.35 12.91
N GLY A 29 11.74 36.88 13.14
CA GLY A 29 12.23 36.49 14.47
C GLY A 29 13.61 35.85 14.44
N CYS A 30 14.63 36.70 14.39
CA CYS A 30 16.01 36.39 14.74
C CYS A 30 16.20 36.43 16.28
N ASP A 31 17.40 36.03 16.73
CA ASP A 31 17.97 36.17 18.07
C ASP A 31 17.67 35.02 19.06
N GLY A 32 18.64 34.38 19.72
CA GLY A 32 20.06 34.68 19.83
C GLY A 32 20.85 33.58 20.54
N HIS A 33 22.16 33.65 20.37
CA HIS A 33 23.19 32.90 21.06
C HIS A 33 23.05 33.00 22.58
N ARG A 34 23.25 31.88 23.32
CA ARG A 34 24.01 31.86 24.59
C ARG A 34 24.67 30.51 24.83
N SER A 35 25.99 30.55 24.86
CA SER A 35 26.91 29.53 25.32
C SER A 35 27.00 29.51 26.86
N SER A 36 27.65 28.45 27.37
CA SER A 36 28.53 28.37 28.58
C SER A 36 28.00 27.67 29.84
N GLY A 37 28.85 26.76 30.36
CA GLY A 37 28.84 26.16 31.70
C GLY A 37 29.07 24.64 31.64
N SER A 38 30.27 24.12 31.31
CA SER A 38 31.50 24.01 32.12
C SER A 38 31.33 23.18 33.40
N GLY A 39 32.00 22.01 33.46
CA GLY A 39 32.20 21.18 34.64
C GLY A 39 33.15 20.02 34.33
N SER A 40 34.41 20.19 34.71
CA SER A 40 35.54 19.26 34.52
C SER A 40 35.69 18.32 35.73
N ASP A 41 36.39 17.18 35.53
CA ASP A 41 37.53 16.71 36.36
C ASP A 41 37.62 15.18 36.64
N THR A 42 38.60 14.57 35.94
CA THR A 42 39.72 13.70 36.43
C THR A 42 39.59 12.23 36.87
N ALA A 43 40.72 11.54 36.60
CA ALA A 43 41.26 10.25 37.07
C ALA A 43 40.74 9.00 36.31
N GLY A 44 41.56 8.09 35.76
CA GLY A 44 42.98 7.81 35.94
C GLY A 44 43.14 6.29 36.14
N GLY A 45 44.06 5.65 35.42
CA GLY A 45 44.56 4.31 35.77
C GLY A 45 44.41 3.25 34.69
N GLY A 46 45.51 2.98 33.98
CA GLY A 46 45.70 1.72 33.26
C GLY A 46 46.29 0.64 34.17
N HIS A 47 45.99 -0.62 33.89
CA HIS A 47 46.84 -1.76 34.23
C HIS A 47 46.55 -2.93 33.28
N ALA A 48 47.62 -3.47 32.69
CA ALA A 48 47.64 -4.74 31.98
C ALA A 48 48.12 -5.83 32.95
N THR A 49 47.53 -7.02 32.90
CA THR A 49 48.19 -8.28 33.26
C THR A 49 47.57 -9.44 32.49
N THR A 50 48.43 -10.38 32.14
CA THR A 50 48.26 -11.55 31.28
C THR A 50 47.54 -12.74 31.93
N ASP A 51 47.16 -13.67 31.06
CA ASP A 51 47.35 -15.13 31.16
C ASP A 51 46.14 -16.09 31.31
N SER A 52 46.14 -17.04 30.36
CA SER A 52 45.91 -18.49 30.49
C SER A 52 44.50 -19.07 30.61
N GLY A 53 44.07 -19.71 29.51
CA GLY A 53 43.71 -21.14 29.50
C GLY A 53 42.24 -21.53 29.74
N GLY A 54 41.64 -22.25 28.79
CA GLY A 54 40.40 -23.01 29.00
C GLY A 54 39.67 -23.33 27.71
N ALA A 55 39.76 -24.58 27.26
CA ALA A 55 39.11 -25.11 26.06
C ALA A 55 37.62 -25.40 26.28
N ASP A 56 36.79 -25.14 25.26
CA ASP A 56 35.53 -25.87 25.04
C ASP A 56 35.11 -25.77 23.55
N PRO A 57 34.88 -26.90 22.83
CA PRO A 57 34.44 -26.91 21.44
C PRO A 57 32.90 -26.93 21.38
N GLY A 58 32.28 -25.77 21.55
CA GLY A 58 30.83 -25.59 21.40
C GLY A 58 30.44 -25.41 19.94
N SER A 59 29.91 -26.46 19.33
CA SER A 59 29.34 -26.45 17.99
C SER A 59 28.17 -25.47 17.87
N GLY A 60 28.27 -24.50 16.96
CA GLY A 60 27.16 -23.63 16.59
C GLY A 60 27.24 -23.26 15.10
N PRO A 61 26.38 -23.81 14.23
CA PRO A 61 26.23 -23.27 12.89
C PRO A 61 25.49 -21.93 12.99
N SER A 62 26.25 -20.84 13.02
CA SER A 62 25.71 -19.50 12.74
C SER A 62 25.28 -19.48 11.27
N SER A 63 24.03 -19.87 11.04
CA SER A 63 23.34 -19.63 9.78
C SER A 63 23.46 -18.14 9.46
N PRO A 64 23.95 -17.74 8.28
CA PRO A 64 23.58 -16.44 7.76
C PRO A 64 22.09 -16.56 7.47
N SER A 65 21.25 -16.04 8.37
CA SER A 65 19.86 -15.75 8.03
C SER A 65 19.90 -14.57 7.06
N PRO A 66 19.61 -14.75 5.75
CA PRO A 66 19.25 -13.61 4.94
C PRO A 66 17.91 -13.13 5.50
N SER A 67 17.97 -12.11 6.35
CA SER A 67 16.79 -11.27 6.57
C SER A 67 16.31 -10.86 5.17
N PRO A 68 15.07 -11.19 4.76
CA PRO A 68 14.53 -10.59 3.56
C PRO A 68 14.42 -9.11 3.86
N ARG A 69 15.42 -8.36 3.40
CA ARG A 69 15.33 -6.92 3.23
C ARG A 69 14.09 -6.76 2.37
N SER A 70 13.00 -6.25 2.96
CA SER A 70 11.82 -5.81 2.21
C SER A 70 12.28 -4.68 1.30
N THR A 71 12.87 -5.03 0.16
CA THR A 71 12.97 -4.17 -1.00
C THR A 71 11.54 -3.91 -1.39
N ILE A 72 11.12 -2.66 -1.21
CA ILE A 72 9.90 -2.10 -1.80
C ILE A 72 9.83 -2.61 -3.24
N THR A 73 8.91 -3.54 -3.51
CA THR A 73 8.76 -4.13 -4.83
C THR A 73 8.31 -3.01 -5.75
N TYR A 74 9.13 -2.66 -6.75
CA TYR A 74 8.89 -1.62 -7.75
C TYR A 74 7.59 -1.81 -8.59
N GLY A 75 6.70 -2.73 -8.22
CA GLY A 75 5.40 -2.96 -8.86
C GLY A 75 4.18 -2.50 -8.05
N GLU A 76 4.28 -2.27 -6.74
CA GLU A 76 3.07 -1.88 -5.96
C GLU A 76 2.58 -0.48 -6.33
N ASN A 77 3.49 0.45 -6.63
CA ASN A 77 3.14 1.81 -7.10
C ASN A 77 2.62 1.83 -8.54
N ASP A 78 2.83 0.76 -9.31
CA ASP A 78 2.38 0.63 -10.69
C ASP A 78 0.89 0.23 -10.77
N VAL A 79 0.30 -0.24 -9.67
CA VAL A 79 -1.06 -0.80 -9.64
C VAL A 79 -1.99 0.10 -8.83
N GLU A 80 -3.05 0.55 -9.47
CA GLU A 80 -4.14 1.32 -8.87
C GLU A 80 -5.43 0.49 -8.91
N VAL A 81 -6.11 0.38 -7.77
CA VAL A 81 -7.47 -0.15 -7.70
C VAL A 81 -8.41 1.03 -7.79
N GLY A 82 -9.19 1.08 -8.87
CA GLY A 82 -10.16 2.13 -9.11
C GLY A 82 -11.48 1.81 -8.42
N GLU A 83 -12.53 1.73 -9.23
CA GLU A 83 -13.86 1.38 -8.75
C GLU A 83 -13.92 -0.02 -8.12
N CYS A 84 -14.47 -0.07 -6.90
CA CYS A 84 -14.75 -1.30 -6.18
C CYS A 84 -16.24 -1.33 -5.84
N GLN A 85 -16.97 -2.29 -6.39
CA GLN A 85 -18.41 -2.41 -6.15
C GLN A 85 -18.77 -3.80 -5.66
N LEU A 86 -19.47 -3.88 -4.53
CA LEU A 86 -20.12 -5.10 -4.07
C LEU A 86 -21.60 -5.07 -4.49
N THR A 87 -22.04 -6.11 -5.20
CA THR A 87 -23.45 -6.36 -5.50
C THR A 87 -23.90 -7.60 -4.75
N ALA A 88 -24.75 -7.43 -3.74
CA ALA A 88 -25.31 -8.56 -3.00
C ALA A 88 -26.29 -9.34 -3.90
N GLU A 89 -26.14 -10.66 -3.94
CA GLU A 89 -27.05 -11.59 -4.63
C GLU A 89 -28.00 -12.28 -3.64
N SER A 90 -27.51 -12.54 -2.42
CA SER A 90 -28.29 -13.05 -1.29
C SER A 90 -27.78 -12.43 0.02
N ASP A 91 -28.23 -12.93 1.16
CA ASP A 91 -27.77 -12.44 2.47
C ASP A 91 -26.33 -12.84 2.79
N VAL A 92 -25.80 -13.89 2.13
CA VAL A 92 -24.44 -14.44 2.37
C VAL A 92 -23.53 -14.43 1.14
N LEU A 93 -24.09 -14.18 -0.05
CA LEU A 93 -23.36 -14.17 -1.32
C LEU A 93 -23.51 -12.84 -2.04
N GLY A 94 -22.44 -12.44 -2.71
CA GLY A 94 -22.43 -11.28 -3.59
C GLY A 94 -21.36 -11.42 -4.67
N ARG A 95 -21.31 -10.44 -5.56
CA ARG A 95 -20.25 -10.27 -6.54
C ARG A 95 -19.51 -8.98 -6.30
N VAL A 96 -18.19 -9.06 -6.26
CA VAL A 96 -17.32 -7.89 -6.19
C VAL A 96 -16.76 -7.64 -7.58
N ARG A 97 -16.96 -6.41 -8.07
CA ARG A 97 -16.33 -5.91 -9.28
C ARG A 97 -15.09 -5.09 -8.88
N PHE A 98 -13.94 -5.55 -9.35
CA PHE A 98 -12.64 -4.90 -9.20
C PHE A 98 -12.29 -4.19 -10.51
N ALA A 99 -12.24 -2.87 -10.53
CA ALA A 99 -11.58 -2.13 -11.60
C ALA A 99 -10.11 -1.88 -11.21
N TYR A 100 -9.20 -2.21 -12.11
CA TYR A 100 -7.77 -2.03 -11.90
C TYR A 100 -7.13 -1.27 -13.05
N ARG A 101 -6.02 -0.62 -12.74
CA ARG A 101 -5.14 0.07 -13.69
C ARG A 101 -3.70 -0.24 -13.33
N VAL A 102 -2.94 -0.76 -14.29
CA VAL A 102 -1.53 -1.11 -14.13
C VAL A 102 -0.73 -0.27 -15.09
N THR A 103 0.25 0.49 -14.62
CA THR A 103 1.12 1.30 -15.47
C THR A 103 2.55 0.83 -15.30
N ASN A 104 3.20 0.39 -16.38
CA ASN A 104 4.62 0.07 -16.31
C ASN A 104 5.44 1.34 -16.18
N GLY A 105 5.90 1.63 -14.96
CA GLY A 105 6.76 2.78 -14.66
C GLY A 105 8.17 2.70 -15.26
N ASN A 106 8.56 1.57 -15.86
CA ASN A 106 9.84 1.46 -16.56
C ASN A 106 9.86 2.33 -17.81
N THR A 107 11.02 2.89 -18.15
CA THR A 107 11.23 3.71 -19.36
C THR A 107 11.76 2.91 -20.54
N GLU A 108 12.41 1.78 -20.30
CA GLU A 108 13.18 1.05 -21.34
C GLU A 108 12.79 -0.42 -21.47
N ALA A 109 12.36 -1.06 -20.38
CA ALA A 109 12.07 -2.49 -20.34
C ALA A 109 10.58 -2.80 -20.16
N SER A 110 10.13 -3.80 -20.91
CA SER A 110 8.82 -4.41 -20.70
C SER A 110 8.75 -5.07 -19.32
N ALA A 111 7.54 -5.30 -18.81
CA ALA A 111 7.37 -6.02 -17.55
C ALA A 111 6.13 -6.91 -17.59
N ALA A 112 6.22 -8.07 -16.95
CA ALA A 112 5.08 -8.89 -16.62
C ALA A 112 4.63 -8.60 -15.17
N TYR A 113 3.32 -8.68 -14.93
CA TYR A 113 2.69 -8.46 -13.63
C TYR A 113 1.80 -9.64 -13.28
N ALA A 114 1.95 -10.17 -12.05
CA ALA A 114 0.97 -11.01 -11.40
C ALA A 114 0.43 -10.27 -10.17
N ILE A 115 -0.84 -9.92 -10.19
CA ILE A 115 -1.47 -9.06 -9.19
C ILE A 115 -2.53 -9.86 -8.45
N ARG A 116 -2.53 -9.79 -7.11
CA ARG A 116 -3.60 -10.33 -6.28
C ARG A 116 -4.44 -9.20 -5.71
N LEU A 117 -5.73 -9.23 -6.00
CA LEU A 117 -6.71 -8.29 -5.48
C LEU A 117 -7.55 -8.98 -4.42
N ALA A 118 -7.93 -8.23 -3.38
CA ALA A 118 -8.77 -8.74 -2.31
C ALA A 118 -9.88 -7.74 -1.97
N PHE A 119 -11.06 -8.24 -1.63
CA PHE A 119 -12.13 -7.45 -1.06
C PHE A 119 -12.21 -7.71 0.44
N LEU A 120 -12.04 -6.65 1.23
CA LEU A 120 -12.06 -6.71 2.68
C LEU A 120 -13.31 -6.04 3.21
N ARG A 121 -13.92 -6.69 4.18
CA ARG A 121 -14.94 -6.07 5.01
C ARG A 121 -14.31 -4.95 5.84
N THR A 122 -14.99 -3.81 5.92
CA THR A 122 -14.44 -2.63 6.57
C THR A 122 -14.38 -2.76 8.10
N SER A 123 -15.34 -3.46 8.70
CA SER A 123 -15.48 -3.58 10.17
C SER A 123 -14.39 -4.42 10.83
N ASP A 124 -14.06 -5.58 10.27
CA ASP A 124 -13.16 -6.57 10.87
C ASP A 124 -11.96 -6.94 9.99
N LYS A 125 -11.86 -6.34 8.80
CA LYS A 125 -10.83 -6.66 7.79
C LYS A 125 -10.86 -8.13 7.33
N GLN A 126 -11.99 -8.82 7.48
CA GLN A 126 -12.11 -10.16 6.91
C GLN A 126 -12.06 -10.09 5.39
N VAL A 127 -11.27 -10.97 4.79
CA VAL A 127 -11.21 -11.14 3.34
C VAL A 127 -12.41 -11.97 2.89
N LEU A 128 -13.26 -11.39 2.03
CA LEU A 128 -14.47 -12.03 1.52
C LEU A 128 -14.30 -12.56 0.09
N SER A 129 -13.30 -12.06 -0.63
CA SER A 129 -12.97 -12.47 -2.00
C SER A 129 -11.50 -12.20 -2.32
N ILE A 130 -10.88 -13.09 -3.09
CA ILE A 130 -9.51 -12.94 -3.62
C ILE A 130 -9.53 -13.34 -5.10
N THR A 131 -8.92 -12.53 -5.95
CA THR A 131 -8.74 -12.85 -7.36
C THR A 131 -7.34 -12.48 -7.84
N SER A 132 -6.91 -13.01 -8.98
CA SER A 132 -5.59 -12.77 -9.56
C SER A 132 -5.67 -12.27 -10.99
N VAL A 133 -4.82 -11.31 -11.34
CA VAL A 133 -4.67 -10.75 -12.68
C VAL A 133 -3.27 -11.05 -13.16
N SER A 134 -3.12 -11.48 -14.42
CA SER A 134 -1.82 -11.71 -15.05
C SER A 134 -1.72 -10.86 -16.31
N ILE A 135 -0.68 -10.04 -16.38
CA ILE A 135 -0.32 -9.23 -17.54
C ILE A 135 1.06 -9.68 -17.98
N PRO A 136 1.18 -10.52 -19.03
CA PRO A 136 2.45 -11.16 -19.36
C PRO A 136 3.49 -10.21 -19.97
N HIS A 137 3.06 -9.11 -20.60
CA HIS A 137 3.97 -8.19 -21.27
C HIS A 137 3.36 -6.78 -21.41
N LEU A 138 3.69 -5.89 -20.49
CA LEU A 138 3.34 -4.48 -20.53
C LEU A 138 4.56 -3.65 -20.94
N ALA A 139 4.50 -3.02 -22.12
CA ALA A 139 5.59 -2.22 -22.64
C ALA A 139 5.91 -0.99 -21.74
N PRO A 140 7.13 -0.42 -21.81
CA PRO A 140 7.52 0.74 -21.01
C PRO A 140 6.54 1.91 -21.13
N GLY A 141 6.18 2.52 -20.01
CA GLY A 141 5.26 3.65 -19.93
C GLY A 141 3.82 3.35 -20.37
N LYS A 142 3.47 2.09 -20.68
CA LYS A 142 2.10 1.72 -21.06
C LYS A 142 1.25 1.41 -19.83
N THR A 143 -0.03 1.68 -19.99
CA THR A 143 -1.06 1.39 -19.00
C THR A 143 -2.00 0.34 -19.55
N GLU A 144 -2.32 -0.66 -18.73
CA GLU A 144 -3.41 -1.61 -18.94
C GLU A 144 -4.49 -1.37 -17.90
N THR A 145 -5.75 -1.44 -18.31
CA THR A 145 -6.91 -1.30 -17.43
C THR A 145 -7.85 -2.46 -17.65
N GLY A 146 -8.47 -2.95 -16.59
CA GLY A 146 -9.44 -4.03 -16.71
C GLY A 146 -10.42 -4.04 -15.56
N THR A 147 -11.43 -4.89 -15.72
CA THR A 147 -12.42 -5.16 -14.67
C THR A 147 -12.61 -6.66 -14.50
N ILE A 148 -12.61 -7.12 -13.27
CA ILE A 148 -12.87 -8.52 -12.92
C ILE A 148 -14.03 -8.57 -11.95
N THR A 149 -14.92 -9.54 -12.14
CA THR A 149 -16.02 -9.79 -11.22
C THR A 149 -15.81 -11.14 -10.57
N GLU A 150 -15.66 -11.15 -9.24
CA GLU A 150 -15.42 -12.35 -8.46
C GLU A 150 -16.58 -12.58 -7.47
N LEU A 151 -16.79 -13.82 -7.08
CA LEU A 151 -17.72 -14.13 -5.99
C LEU A 151 -17.13 -13.66 -4.65
N ALA A 152 -18.00 -13.13 -3.80
CA ALA A 152 -17.71 -12.85 -2.41
C ALA A 152 -18.71 -13.59 -1.54
N ALA A 153 -18.23 -14.10 -0.40
CA ALA A 153 -19.06 -14.78 0.57
C ALA A 153 -18.76 -14.26 1.97
N THR A 154 -19.80 -14.12 2.78
CA THR A 154 -19.70 -13.83 4.22
C THR A 154 -20.43 -14.92 4.99
N ARG A 155 -20.01 -15.14 6.24
CA ARG A 155 -20.72 -16.03 7.17
C ARG A 155 -21.83 -15.30 7.92
N ASP A 156 -21.78 -13.98 7.92
CA ASP A 156 -22.79 -13.13 8.54
C ASP A 156 -23.87 -12.87 7.49
N ASN A 157 -25.15 -12.96 7.84
CA ASN A 157 -26.26 -12.78 6.88
C ASN A 157 -26.46 -11.29 6.53
N ASP A 158 -25.38 -10.57 6.25
CA ASP A 158 -25.32 -9.11 6.18
C ASP A 158 -24.76 -8.57 4.86
N MET A 159 -24.60 -9.40 3.82
CA MET A 159 -23.96 -9.00 2.55
C MET A 159 -24.58 -7.74 1.93
N ARG A 160 -25.89 -7.53 2.11
CA ARG A 160 -26.62 -6.36 1.57
C ARG A 160 -26.26 -5.03 2.25
N THR A 161 -25.84 -5.08 3.50
CA THR A 161 -25.45 -3.92 4.31
C THR A 161 -23.95 -3.83 4.51
N LEU A 162 -23.20 -4.80 3.96
CA LEU A 162 -21.77 -4.94 4.16
C LEU A 162 -21.03 -3.79 3.47
N ALA A 163 -20.28 -3.03 4.27
CA ALA A 163 -19.30 -2.08 3.76
C ALA A 163 -17.96 -2.80 3.59
N GLY A 164 -17.34 -2.66 2.42
CA GLY A 164 -16.02 -3.18 2.16
C GLY A 164 -15.25 -2.33 1.15
N HIS A 165 -13.98 -2.66 0.98
CA HIS A 165 -13.08 -1.98 0.07
C HIS A 165 -12.16 -3.00 -0.61
N CYS A 166 -11.77 -2.69 -1.83
CA CYS A 166 -10.84 -3.50 -2.60
C CYS A 166 -9.42 -3.01 -2.33
N ILE A 167 -8.47 -3.94 -2.24
CA ILE A 167 -7.04 -3.62 -2.11
C ILE A 167 -6.22 -4.43 -3.10
N VAL A 168 -5.02 -3.93 -3.38
CA VAL A 168 -3.93 -4.76 -3.87
C VAL A 168 -3.30 -5.48 -2.69
N SER A 169 -3.34 -6.80 -2.70
CA SER A 169 -2.75 -7.62 -1.63
C SER A 169 -1.33 -8.07 -1.95
N ARG A 170 -1.00 -8.22 -3.24
CA ARG A 170 0.34 -8.57 -3.72
C ARG A 170 0.53 -8.17 -5.17
N VAL A 171 1.73 -7.72 -5.51
CA VAL A 171 2.17 -7.53 -6.90
C VAL A 171 3.52 -8.21 -7.07
N ASP A 172 3.60 -9.17 -7.99
CA ASP A 172 4.85 -9.72 -8.48
C ASP A 172 5.12 -9.10 -9.86
N LYS A 173 6.18 -8.28 -9.98
CA LYS A 173 6.62 -7.64 -11.23
C LYS A 173 7.93 -8.28 -11.69
N THR A 174 7.98 -8.76 -12.92
CA THR A 174 9.20 -9.30 -13.55
C THR A 174 9.54 -8.50 -14.79
N GLY A 175 10.71 -7.86 -14.81
CA GLY A 175 11.18 -7.12 -15.98
C GLY A 175 11.71 -8.05 -17.07
N SER A 176 11.51 -7.67 -18.32
CA SER A 176 12.02 -8.33 -19.52
C SER A 176 12.68 -7.34 -20.48
#